data_AF-A0A560F592-F1
#
_entry.id   AF-A0A560F592-F1
#
_cell.length_a   1.000
_cell.length_b   1.000
_cell.length_c   1.000
_cell.angle_alpha   90.00
_cell.angle_beta   90.00
_cell.angle_gamma   90.00
#
_symmetry.space_group_name_H-M   'P 1'
#
loop_
_entity.id
_entity.type
_entity.pdbx_description
1 polymer ?
#
loop_
_entity_poly.entity_id
_entity_poly.type
_entity_poly.pdbx_seq_one_letter_code
_entity_poly.pdbx_strand_id
1 'polypeptide(L)'
;MRGAHKGAMSRRRLLARGMGVMGGGLALGALPACSVFDSPPHVVRLTAAREFSPAPPVGWQLLVGVPTTTSVLNTTRIALSRLEGDFGYFDAEWQDPMPEMVQGLLIESFEYSGRVPGVAREGSGLRADYVLLTDIRDFQAEYPHATVDDVPTVHVRVQCKMVTLPRRTIQESQGFEIRVPAKSTGFPAVLAAYDEAFHTLARQVAEWALQPGRRAGGGV
;
A
#
# COMPACT_ATOMS: atom_id res chain seq x y z
N MET A 1 16.69 -6.40 -82.95
CA MET A 1 17.21 -5.13 -82.37
C MET A 1 18.10 -5.46 -81.19
N ARG A 2 19.35 -4.99 -81.22
CA ARG A 2 20.39 -4.96 -80.15
C ARG A 2 20.74 -6.33 -79.52
N GLY A 3 21.95 -6.84 -79.57
CA GLY A 3 23.24 -6.30 -79.98
C GLY A 3 24.30 -7.20 -79.33
N ALA A 4 25.10 -7.88 -80.16
CA ALA A 4 26.18 -8.77 -79.76
C ALA A 4 27.39 -7.98 -79.22
N HIS A 5 28.20 -8.66 -78.39
CA HIS A 5 29.67 -8.83 -78.49
C HIS A 5 30.26 -8.97 -77.07
N LYS A 6 30.62 -10.20 -76.66
CA LYS A 6 31.94 -10.84 -76.85
C LYS A 6 33.12 -10.00 -76.34
N GLY A 7 33.74 -10.47 -75.27
CA GLY A 7 35.09 -10.10 -74.84
C GLY A 7 35.68 -11.20 -73.97
N ALA A 8 36.65 -11.91 -74.51
CA ALA A 8 37.30 -13.07 -73.92
C ALA A 8 38.67 -12.71 -73.30
N MET A 9 39.15 -13.62 -72.44
CA MET A 9 40.55 -13.84 -72.02
C MET A 9 41.28 -12.75 -71.21
N SER A 10 41.79 -13.10 -70.03
CA SER A 10 43.13 -13.72 -69.90
C SER A 10 43.63 -13.68 -68.45
N ARG A 11 44.32 -14.74 -68.06
CA ARG A 11 44.98 -14.94 -66.76
C ARG A 11 46.26 -14.10 -66.66
N ARG A 12 46.52 -13.52 -65.48
CA ARG A 12 47.88 -13.34 -64.94
C ARG A 12 47.88 -13.55 -63.44
N ARG A 13 48.56 -14.62 -63.00
CA ARG A 13 49.06 -14.77 -61.63
C ARG A 13 50.27 -13.85 -61.49
N LEU A 14 50.48 -13.24 -60.32
CA LEU A 14 51.79 -13.10 -59.68
C LEU A 14 51.60 -12.63 -58.23
N LEU A 15 52.27 -13.37 -57.34
CA LEU A 15 52.38 -13.14 -55.91
C LEU A 15 53.26 -11.93 -55.64
N ALA A 16 52.95 -11.14 -54.62
CA ALA A 16 53.95 -10.36 -53.90
C ALA A 16 53.57 -10.28 -52.42
N ARG A 17 54.41 -10.93 -51.62
CA ARG A 17 54.47 -10.85 -50.17
C ARG A 17 54.78 -9.41 -49.75
N GLY A 18 53.96 -8.84 -48.89
CA GLY A 18 54.27 -7.66 -48.10
C GLY A 18 54.03 -7.98 -46.63
N MET A 19 55.08 -8.41 -45.94
CA MET A 19 55.08 -8.60 -44.48
C MET A 19 55.34 -7.23 -43.86
N GLY A 20 54.31 -6.65 -43.23
CA GLY A 20 54.35 -5.38 -42.52
C GLY A 20 53.85 -5.57 -41.08
N VAL A 21 54.74 -5.31 -40.15
CA VAL A 21 54.65 -5.52 -38.70
C VAL A 21 53.95 -4.35 -37.99
N MET A 22 53.40 -4.64 -36.80
CA MET A 22 53.05 -3.74 -35.69
C MET A 22 51.84 -2.80 -35.80
N GLY A 23 50.85 -3.06 -34.94
CA GLY A 23 49.85 -2.08 -34.53
C GLY A 23 48.89 -2.70 -33.52
N GLY A 24 49.13 -2.45 -32.23
CA GLY A 24 48.34 -2.99 -31.12
C GLY A 24 46.86 -2.59 -31.20
N GLY A 25 46.00 -3.51 -30.80
CA GLY A 25 44.59 -3.27 -30.58
C GLY A 25 44.12 -4.18 -29.47
N LEU A 26 44.15 -3.69 -28.22
CA LEU A 26 43.40 -4.28 -27.12
C LEU A 26 41.91 -4.24 -27.54
N ALA A 27 41.38 -5.38 -27.96
CA ALA A 27 39.94 -5.55 -28.13
C ALA A 27 39.32 -5.69 -26.74
N LEU A 28 39.05 -4.55 -26.08
CA LEU A 28 38.13 -4.51 -24.95
C LEU A 28 36.75 -4.89 -25.49
N GLY A 29 36.30 -6.10 -25.16
CA GLY A 29 34.93 -6.53 -25.39
C GLY A 29 33.98 -5.57 -24.66
N ALA A 30 33.27 -4.75 -25.42
CA ALA A 30 32.12 -4.02 -24.92
C ALA A 30 31.02 -5.03 -24.63
N LEU A 31 30.89 -5.45 -23.38
CA LEU A 31 29.68 -6.12 -22.92
C LEU A 31 28.53 -5.10 -23.03
N PRO A 32 27.41 -5.42 -23.70
CA PRO A 32 26.23 -4.59 -23.59
C PRO A 32 25.79 -4.66 -22.13
N ALA A 33 26.02 -3.56 -21.40
CA ALA A 33 25.35 -3.34 -20.14
C ALA A 33 23.88 -3.13 -20.46
N CYS A 34 23.12 -4.22 -20.50
CA CYS A 34 21.67 -4.17 -20.49
C CYS A 34 21.27 -3.54 -19.15
N SER A 35 21.11 -2.22 -19.15
CA SER A 35 20.39 -1.52 -18.10
C SER A 35 18.95 -2.04 -18.12
N VAL A 36 18.68 -3.03 -17.27
CA VAL A 36 17.32 -3.43 -16.90
C VAL A 36 16.71 -2.21 -16.20
N PHE A 37 16.08 -1.35 -16.99
CA PHE A 37 15.14 -0.36 -16.49
C PHE A 37 13.88 -1.14 -16.12
N ASP A 38 13.86 -1.65 -14.89
CA ASP A 38 12.61 -2.05 -14.27
C ASP A 38 11.83 -0.75 -14.02
N SER A 39 10.59 -0.67 -14.51
CA SER A 39 9.76 0.52 -14.27
C SER A 39 9.59 0.69 -12.76
N PRO A 40 9.68 1.91 -12.22
CA PRO A 40 9.49 2.11 -10.78
C PRO A 40 8.11 1.59 -10.37
N PRO A 41 8.00 0.94 -9.18
CA PRO A 41 6.73 0.37 -8.73
C PRO A 41 5.66 1.46 -8.64
N HIS A 42 4.41 1.11 -8.99
CA HIS A 42 3.28 2.01 -8.86
C HIS A 42 2.89 2.14 -7.38
N VAL A 43 3.38 3.21 -6.74
CA VAL A 43 3.16 3.47 -5.31
C VAL A 43 1.93 4.34 -5.09
N VAL A 44 1.06 3.93 -4.16
CA VAL A 44 -0.17 4.64 -3.78
C VAL A 44 -0.31 4.75 -2.26
N ARG A 45 -1.17 5.65 -1.80
CA ARG A 45 -1.50 5.83 -0.39
C ARG A 45 -2.97 6.23 -0.27
N LEU A 46 -3.63 5.72 0.77
CA LEU A 46 -4.98 6.15 1.15
C LEU A 46 -4.96 7.50 1.87
N THR A 47 -6.13 8.11 1.96
CA THR A 47 -6.32 9.43 2.58
C THR A 47 -7.05 9.33 3.91
N ALA A 48 -6.76 10.28 4.81
CA ALA A 48 -7.43 10.33 6.11
C ALA A 48 -8.89 10.80 5.97
N ALA A 49 -9.76 10.31 6.85
CA ALA A 49 -11.12 10.81 6.94
C ALA A 49 -11.11 12.25 7.48
N ARG A 50 -11.91 13.13 6.87
CA ARG A 50 -11.99 14.56 7.25
C ARG A 50 -13.37 15.00 7.71
N GLU A 51 -14.41 14.26 7.34
CA GLU A 51 -15.79 14.60 7.64
C GLU A 51 -16.29 13.75 8.81
N PHE A 52 -16.69 14.38 9.91
CA PHE A 52 -17.18 13.70 11.11
C PHE A 52 -18.50 14.31 11.57
N SER A 53 -19.36 13.47 12.15
CA SER A 53 -20.58 13.92 12.79
C SER A 53 -20.26 14.85 13.96
N PRO A 54 -20.94 16.01 14.09
CA PRO A 54 -20.73 16.92 15.22
C PRO A 54 -21.01 16.20 16.55
N ALA A 55 -20.08 16.32 17.50
CA ALA A 55 -20.23 15.82 18.85
C ALA A 55 -19.29 16.57 19.82
N PRO A 56 -19.58 16.59 21.12
CA PRO A 56 -18.73 17.26 22.10
C PRO A 56 -17.30 16.68 22.10
N PRO A 57 -16.27 17.52 22.32
CA PRO A 57 -14.91 17.05 22.50
C PRO A 57 -14.75 16.31 23.83
N VAL A 58 -13.77 15.41 23.88
CA VAL A 58 -13.36 14.71 25.11
C VAL A 58 -12.27 15.50 25.85
N GLY A 59 -12.08 15.20 27.15
CA GLY A 59 -11.10 15.86 28.01
C GLY A 59 -9.82 15.06 28.27
N TRP A 60 -9.53 14.04 27.47
CA TRP A 60 -8.44 13.08 27.67
C TRP A 60 -7.63 12.87 26.38
N GLN A 61 -6.41 12.37 26.50
CA GLN A 61 -5.49 12.17 25.38
C GLN A 61 -5.47 10.71 24.91
N LEU A 62 -5.21 10.51 23.61
CA LEU A 62 -5.25 9.21 22.95
C LEU A 62 -3.88 8.83 22.36
N LEU A 63 -3.41 7.60 22.61
CA LEU A 63 -2.40 6.98 21.77
C LEU A 63 -3.06 6.01 20.79
N VAL A 64 -2.48 5.86 19.62
CA VAL A 64 -2.85 4.85 18.62
C VAL A 64 -1.68 3.89 18.47
N GLY A 65 -1.88 2.62 18.79
CA GLY A 65 -0.90 1.57 18.56
C GLY A 65 -0.79 1.23 17.07
N VAL A 66 0.34 0.62 16.66
CA VAL A 66 0.42 0.03 15.31
C VAL A 66 -0.59 -1.12 15.25
N PRO A 67 -1.50 -1.15 14.27
CA PRO A 67 -2.43 -2.26 14.11
C PRO A 67 -1.70 -3.60 14.00
N THR A 68 -2.22 -4.63 14.66
CA THR A 68 -1.77 -6.01 14.44
C THR A 68 -2.47 -6.59 13.22
N THR A 69 -1.82 -7.50 12.50
CA THR A 69 -2.44 -8.21 11.38
C THR A 69 -1.63 -9.48 11.03
N THR A 70 -2.10 -10.25 10.04
CA THR A 70 -1.41 -11.43 9.53
C THR A 70 -0.20 -11.05 8.65
N SER A 71 0.73 -11.97 8.41
CA SER A 71 1.89 -11.71 7.54
C SER A 71 1.50 -11.39 6.08
N VAL A 72 0.34 -11.88 5.61
CA VAL A 72 -0.18 -11.60 4.26
C VAL A 72 -0.54 -10.13 4.10
N LEU A 73 -1.05 -9.51 5.18
CA LEU A 73 -1.46 -8.10 5.17
C LEU A 73 -0.37 -7.18 5.74
N ASN A 74 0.61 -7.70 6.47
CA ASN A 74 1.76 -6.92 6.96
C ASN A 74 2.82 -6.75 5.87
N THR A 75 2.49 -5.98 4.84
CA THR A 75 3.30 -5.76 3.64
C THR A 75 2.95 -4.42 2.99
N THR A 76 3.81 -3.94 2.08
CA THR A 76 3.49 -2.83 1.18
C THR A 76 2.61 -3.30 0.01
N ARG A 77 2.42 -4.60 -0.23
CA ARG A 77 1.61 -5.06 -1.35
C ARG A 77 0.10 -4.90 -1.10
N ILE A 78 -0.63 -4.60 -2.16
CA ILE A 78 -2.09 -4.43 -2.09
C ILE A 78 -2.77 -5.77 -2.31
N ALA A 79 -3.35 -6.32 -1.24
CA ALA A 79 -3.96 -7.65 -1.27
C ALA A 79 -5.25 -7.68 -2.10
N LEU A 80 -5.43 -8.79 -2.81
CA LEU A 80 -6.69 -9.19 -3.43
C LEU A 80 -6.99 -10.65 -3.12
N SER A 81 -8.26 -11.02 -3.16
CA SER A 81 -8.73 -12.38 -2.98
C SER A 81 -9.71 -12.74 -4.10
N ARG A 82 -9.61 -13.96 -4.62
CA ARG A 82 -10.50 -14.50 -5.66
C ARG A 82 -11.40 -15.62 -5.15
N LEU A 83 -10.95 -16.33 -4.12
CA LEU A 83 -11.60 -17.45 -3.47
C LEU A 83 -11.21 -17.40 -1.99
N GLU A 84 -12.02 -17.97 -1.10
CA GLU A 84 -11.66 -18.07 0.31
C GLU A 84 -10.30 -18.77 0.48
N GLY A 85 -9.33 -18.06 1.06
CA GLY A 85 -7.97 -18.56 1.29
C GLY A 85 -7.00 -18.41 0.11
N ASP A 86 -7.42 -17.92 -1.06
CA ASP A 86 -6.53 -17.57 -2.17
C ASP A 86 -6.23 -16.07 -2.18
N PHE A 87 -4.98 -15.72 -1.83
CA PHE A 87 -4.50 -14.34 -1.80
C PHE A 87 -3.55 -14.06 -2.96
N GLY A 88 -3.81 -12.97 -3.67
CA GLY A 88 -2.90 -12.37 -4.64
C GLY A 88 -2.58 -10.93 -4.25
N TYR A 89 -1.83 -10.26 -5.12
CA TYR A 89 -1.52 -8.84 -4.97
C TYR A 89 -1.68 -8.12 -6.31
N PHE A 90 -2.10 -6.86 -6.27
CA PHE A 90 -2.03 -6.00 -7.45
C PHE A 90 -0.58 -5.67 -7.82
N ASP A 91 -0.36 -5.27 -9.07
CA ASP A 91 0.89 -4.68 -9.55
C ASP A 91 1.00 -3.20 -9.13
N ALA A 92 0.86 -2.98 -7.82
CA ALA A 92 0.91 -1.69 -7.14
C ALA A 92 1.20 -1.93 -5.66
N GLU A 93 1.81 -0.93 -5.02
CA GLU A 93 2.23 -1.01 -3.62
C GLU A 93 1.73 0.21 -2.82
N TRP A 94 1.40 -0.03 -1.56
CA TRP A 94 1.26 1.00 -0.54
C TRP A 94 2.58 1.72 -0.31
N GLN A 95 2.51 3.02 -0.02
CA GLN A 95 3.66 3.85 0.30
C GLN A 95 4.44 3.37 1.53
N ASP A 96 3.71 2.86 2.53
CA ASP A 96 4.25 2.29 3.77
C ASP A 96 3.62 0.90 3.96
N PRO A 97 4.19 0.01 4.79
CA PRO A 97 3.51 -1.24 5.10
C PRO A 97 2.12 -0.95 5.69
N MET A 98 1.14 -1.77 5.29
CA MET A 98 -0.28 -1.45 5.49
C MET A 98 -0.64 -1.11 6.95
N PRO A 99 -0.16 -1.82 7.99
CA PRO A 99 -0.47 -1.46 9.37
C PRO A 99 0.00 -0.04 9.76
N GLU A 100 1.22 0.34 9.36
CA GLU A 100 1.81 1.64 9.65
C GLU A 100 1.08 2.76 8.90
N MET A 101 0.68 2.51 7.65
CA MET A 101 -0.18 3.41 6.88
C MET A 101 -1.51 3.62 7.60
N VAL A 102 -2.20 2.54 8.00
CA VAL A 102 -3.47 2.60 8.73
C VAL A 102 -3.31 3.33 10.06
N GLN A 103 -2.22 3.11 10.81
CA GLN A 103 -1.94 3.84 12.05
C GLN A 103 -1.86 5.35 11.79
N GLY A 104 -1.06 5.75 10.80
CA GLY A 104 -0.87 7.16 10.46
C GLY A 104 -2.19 7.83 10.05
N LEU A 105 -2.96 7.16 9.21
CA LEU A 105 -4.24 7.68 8.73
C LEU A 105 -5.31 7.73 9.82
N LEU A 106 -5.32 6.78 10.77
CA LEU A 106 -6.20 6.86 11.94
C LEU A 106 -5.84 8.05 12.82
N ILE A 107 -4.56 8.28 13.10
CA ILE A 107 -4.10 9.46 13.86
C ILE A 107 -4.54 10.74 13.17
N GLU A 108 -4.24 10.90 11.88
CA GLU A 108 -4.63 12.07 11.08
C GLU A 108 -6.16 12.26 11.07
N SER A 109 -6.93 11.16 11.00
CA SER A 109 -8.40 11.19 11.09
C SER A 109 -8.90 11.65 12.47
N PHE A 110 -8.27 11.18 13.56
CA PHE A 110 -8.58 11.64 14.92
C PHE A 110 -8.26 13.13 15.10
N GLU A 111 -7.16 13.62 14.54
CA GLU A 111 -6.81 15.05 14.53
C GLU A 111 -7.86 15.86 13.77
N TYR A 112 -8.25 15.44 12.56
CA TYR A 112 -9.29 16.11 11.77
C TYR A 112 -10.67 16.11 12.44
N SER A 113 -10.96 15.14 13.30
CA SER A 113 -12.22 15.14 14.07
C SER A 113 -12.36 16.36 14.98
N GLY A 114 -11.24 16.98 15.41
CA GLY A 114 -11.22 18.11 16.33
C GLY A 114 -11.80 17.82 17.72
N ARG A 115 -12.10 16.54 18.02
CA ARG A 115 -12.82 16.12 19.23
C ARG A 115 -11.91 15.60 20.34
N VAL A 116 -10.62 15.41 20.07
CA VAL A 116 -9.63 14.94 21.05
C VAL A 116 -8.56 16.02 21.26
N PRO A 117 -8.20 16.37 22.50
CA PRO A 117 -7.21 17.42 22.79
C PRO A 117 -5.78 17.04 22.38
N GLY A 118 -5.51 15.75 22.18
CA GLY A 118 -4.23 15.27 21.66
C GLY A 118 -4.31 13.80 21.29
N VAL A 119 -3.75 13.47 20.12
CA VAL A 119 -3.58 12.10 19.63
C VAL A 119 -2.14 11.90 19.17
N ALA A 120 -1.56 10.73 19.42
CA ALA A 120 -0.20 10.43 18.99
C ALA A 120 0.03 8.93 18.80
N ARG A 121 1.20 8.56 18.26
CA ARG A 121 1.64 7.16 18.18
C ARG A 121 1.97 6.60 19.56
N GLU A 122 1.57 5.36 19.83
CA GLU A 122 2.08 4.62 20.99
C GLU A 122 3.61 4.50 20.89
N GLY A 123 4.33 4.84 21.96
CA GLY A 123 5.80 4.91 21.97
C GLY A 123 6.39 6.31 21.76
N SER A 124 5.57 7.33 21.49
CA SER A 124 6.03 8.73 21.36
C SER A 124 6.56 9.38 22.64
N GLY A 125 6.44 8.72 23.80
CA GLY A 125 6.82 9.28 25.11
C GLY A 125 5.82 10.28 25.69
N LEU A 126 4.71 10.54 24.99
CA LEU A 126 3.64 11.41 25.46
C LEU A 126 2.79 10.69 26.51
N ARG A 127 2.35 11.44 27.53
CA ARG A 127 1.33 10.97 28.47
C ARG A 127 0.00 10.90 27.73
N ALA A 128 -0.76 9.85 27.98
CA ALA A 128 -2.14 9.72 27.53
C ALA A 128 -2.95 8.93 28.55
N ASP A 129 -4.26 9.08 28.51
CA ASP A 129 -5.18 8.35 29.38
C ASP A 129 -5.55 6.99 28.77
N TYR A 130 -5.30 6.85 27.47
CA TYR A 130 -5.90 5.82 26.65
C TYR A 130 -4.98 5.39 25.49
N VAL A 131 -5.05 4.11 25.11
CA VAL A 131 -4.50 3.57 23.86
C VAL A 131 -5.61 2.88 23.07
N LEU A 132 -5.74 3.23 21.79
CA LEU A 132 -6.49 2.47 20.81
C LEU A 132 -5.57 1.40 20.20
N LEU A 133 -5.95 0.14 20.38
CA LEU A 133 -5.34 -0.98 19.69
C LEU A 133 -6.29 -1.50 18.63
N THR A 134 -5.75 -1.85 17.46
CA THR A 134 -6.52 -2.33 16.31
C THR A 134 -5.92 -3.64 15.83
N ASP A 135 -6.77 -4.61 15.53
CA ASP A 135 -6.41 -5.89 14.91
C ASP A 135 -7.12 -6.01 13.57
N ILE A 136 -6.37 -5.98 12.46
CA ILE A 136 -6.88 -5.99 11.08
C ILE A 136 -6.96 -7.43 10.62
N ARG A 137 -8.18 -7.89 10.35
CA ARG A 137 -8.50 -9.26 9.92
C ARG A 137 -8.64 -9.36 8.41
N ASP A 138 -9.23 -8.35 7.80
CA ASP A 138 -9.37 -8.23 6.36
C ASP A 138 -9.03 -6.80 5.93
N PHE A 139 -8.27 -6.72 4.84
CA PHE A 139 -7.92 -5.50 4.14
C PHE A 139 -7.55 -5.85 2.69
N GLN A 140 -8.54 -6.29 1.92
CA GLN A 140 -8.34 -6.80 0.56
C GLN A 140 -9.46 -6.39 -0.40
N ALA A 141 -9.19 -6.46 -1.70
CA ALA A 141 -10.22 -6.45 -2.73
C ALA A 141 -10.67 -7.89 -3.02
N GLU A 142 -11.95 -8.18 -2.83
CA GLU A 142 -12.55 -9.49 -3.02
C GLU A 142 -13.26 -9.55 -4.38
N TYR A 143 -12.83 -10.45 -5.24
CA TYR A 143 -13.49 -10.73 -6.51
C TYR A 143 -14.56 -11.81 -6.29
N PRO A 144 -15.83 -11.58 -6.71
CA PRO A 144 -16.92 -12.53 -6.48
C PRO A 144 -16.74 -13.85 -7.24
N HIS A 145 -16.00 -13.82 -8.34
CA HIS A 145 -15.60 -15.00 -9.10
C HIS A 145 -14.09 -14.93 -9.38
N ALA A 146 -13.48 -16.07 -9.77
CA ALA A 146 -12.04 -16.14 -10.03
C ALA A 146 -11.58 -15.38 -11.29
N THR A 147 -12.47 -14.61 -11.92
CA THR A 147 -12.25 -13.84 -13.14
C THR A 147 -11.90 -12.38 -12.85
N VAL A 148 -10.94 -11.83 -13.60
CA VAL A 148 -10.43 -10.46 -13.43
C VAL A 148 -11.40 -9.41 -13.99
N ASP A 149 -12.38 -9.83 -14.78
CA ASP A 149 -13.38 -8.97 -15.41
C ASP A 149 -14.53 -8.58 -14.48
N ASP A 150 -14.56 -9.12 -13.25
CA ASP A 150 -15.58 -8.78 -12.27
C ASP A 150 -15.19 -7.57 -11.44
N VAL A 151 -16.20 -6.79 -11.08
CA VAL A 151 -16.04 -5.63 -10.19
C VAL A 151 -15.79 -6.16 -8.77
N PRO A 152 -14.61 -5.89 -8.17
CA PRO A 152 -14.32 -6.38 -6.84
C PRO A 152 -15.02 -5.54 -5.77
N THR A 153 -15.17 -6.13 -4.58
CA THR A 153 -15.60 -5.43 -3.37
C THR A 153 -14.43 -5.31 -2.41
N VAL A 154 -14.06 -4.10 -2.04
CA VAL A 154 -13.08 -3.88 -0.97
C VAL A 154 -13.71 -4.26 0.36
N HIS A 155 -13.06 -5.16 1.09
CA HIS A 155 -13.50 -5.66 2.38
C HIS A 155 -12.46 -5.31 3.44
N VAL A 156 -12.91 -4.54 4.44
CA VAL A 156 -12.11 -4.13 5.59
C VAL A 156 -12.80 -4.59 6.86
N ARG A 157 -12.12 -5.42 7.65
CA ARG A 157 -12.65 -5.91 8.92
C ARG A 157 -11.60 -5.79 10.01
N VAL A 158 -11.96 -5.11 11.09
CA VAL A 158 -11.05 -4.84 12.21
C VAL A 158 -11.72 -5.09 13.55
N GLN A 159 -10.91 -5.42 14.55
CA GLN A 159 -11.29 -5.44 15.95
C GLN A 159 -10.51 -4.34 16.69
N CYS A 160 -11.23 -3.39 17.26
CA CYS A 160 -10.64 -2.32 18.07
C CYS A 160 -10.78 -2.62 19.56
N LYS A 161 -9.82 -2.14 20.35
CA LYS A 161 -9.81 -2.20 21.82
C LYS A 161 -9.40 -0.86 22.40
N MET A 162 -10.18 -0.40 23.36
CA MET A 162 -9.91 0.81 24.13
C MET A 162 -9.23 0.40 25.42
N VAL A 163 -7.96 0.79 25.62
CA VAL A 163 -7.14 0.39 26.77
C VAL A 163 -6.85 1.60 27.64
N THR A 164 -7.12 1.52 28.94
CA THR A 164 -6.79 2.59 29.89
C THR A 164 -5.31 2.56 30.28
N LEU A 165 -4.71 3.74 30.47
CA LEU A 165 -3.35 3.88 30.98
C LEU A 165 -3.35 4.42 32.43
N PRO A 166 -2.31 4.10 33.23
CA PRO A 166 -1.16 3.26 32.91
C PRO A 166 -1.40 1.76 33.16
N ARG A 167 -2.54 1.38 33.75
CA ARG A 167 -2.82 -0.01 34.17
C ARG A 167 -2.99 -0.99 33.00
N ARG A 168 -3.12 -0.49 31.76
CA ARG A 168 -3.31 -1.26 30.52
C ARG A 168 -4.50 -2.22 30.58
N THR A 169 -5.59 -1.81 31.21
CA THR A 169 -6.82 -2.61 31.25
C THR A 169 -7.69 -2.29 30.05
N ILE A 170 -8.17 -3.34 29.36
CA ILE A 170 -9.16 -3.18 28.29
C ILE A 170 -10.45 -2.68 28.94
N GLN A 171 -10.88 -1.50 28.55
CA GLN A 171 -12.16 -0.94 28.96
C GLN A 171 -13.29 -1.48 28.08
N GLU A 172 -13.10 -1.43 26.77
CA GLU A 172 -14.10 -1.81 25.77
C GLU A 172 -13.45 -2.39 24.53
N SER A 173 -14.22 -3.13 23.75
CA SER A 173 -13.81 -3.70 22.46
C SER A 173 -14.99 -3.66 21.49
N GLN A 174 -14.71 -3.32 20.23
CA GLN A 174 -15.72 -3.20 19.18
C GLN A 174 -15.16 -3.70 17.85
N GLY A 175 -15.96 -4.50 17.13
CA GLY A 175 -15.65 -4.92 15.77
C GLY A 175 -16.30 -4.01 14.74
N PHE A 176 -15.62 -3.81 13.61
CA PHE A 176 -16.12 -3.06 12.46
C PHE A 176 -15.87 -3.86 11.19
N GLU A 177 -16.84 -3.87 10.29
CA GLU A 177 -16.78 -4.57 9.01
C GLU A 177 -17.42 -3.68 7.94
N ILE A 178 -16.60 -3.30 6.95
CA ILE A 178 -16.96 -2.40 5.87
C ILE A 178 -16.73 -3.12 4.55
N ARG A 179 -17.72 -3.08 3.67
CA ARG A 179 -17.63 -3.57 2.29
C ARG A 179 -18.03 -2.47 1.33
N VAL A 180 -17.15 -2.14 0.38
CA VAL A 180 -17.38 -1.12 -0.63
C VAL A 180 -17.13 -1.71 -2.02
N PRO A 181 -18.17 -1.84 -2.88
CA PRO A 181 -17.96 -2.28 -4.25
C PRO A 181 -17.17 -1.21 -5.02
N ALA A 182 -16.19 -1.63 -5.82
CA ALA A 182 -15.53 -0.73 -6.77
C ALA A 182 -16.53 -0.26 -7.83
N LYS A 183 -16.26 0.90 -8.45
CA LYS A 183 -17.12 1.42 -9.54
C LYS A 183 -16.84 0.77 -10.89
N SER A 184 -15.70 0.13 -11.04
CA SER A 184 -15.28 -0.62 -12.23
C SER A 184 -14.15 -1.59 -11.85
N THR A 185 -13.69 -2.38 -12.80
CA THR A 185 -12.62 -3.38 -12.64
C THR A 185 -11.22 -2.77 -12.57
N GLY A 186 -11.05 -1.52 -13.00
CA GLY A 186 -9.75 -0.86 -13.06
C GLY A 186 -9.21 -0.50 -11.68
N PHE A 187 -7.90 -0.65 -11.49
CA PHE A 187 -7.24 -0.37 -10.22
C PHE A 187 -7.56 1.03 -9.62
N PRO A 188 -7.68 2.14 -10.38
CA PRO A 188 -8.10 3.43 -9.81
C PRO A 188 -9.48 3.39 -9.13
N ALA A 189 -10.43 2.61 -9.64
CA ALA A 189 -11.74 2.45 -9.03
C ALA A 189 -11.68 1.58 -7.77
N VAL A 190 -10.79 0.59 -7.73
CA VAL A 190 -10.51 -0.22 -6.53
C VAL A 190 -9.86 0.64 -5.44
N LEU A 191 -8.88 1.48 -5.80
CA LEU A 191 -8.23 2.41 -4.88
C LEU A 191 -9.24 3.39 -4.28
N ALA A 192 -10.14 3.94 -5.10
CA ALA A 192 -11.23 4.80 -4.62
C ALA A 192 -12.17 4.08 -3.63
N ALA A 193 -12.46 2.80 -3.85
CA ALA A 193 -13.24 1.99 -2.91
C ALA A 193 -12.48 1.72 -1.60
N TYR A 194 -11.15 1.57 -1.64
CA TYR A 194 -10.33 1.51 -0.43
C TYR A 194 -10.36 2.82 0.37
N ASP A 195 -10.25 3.97 -0.30
CA ASP A 195 -10.39 5.27 0.36
C ASP A 195 -11.75 5.40 1.06
N GLU A 196 -12.85 5.08 0.35
CA GLU A 196 -14.19 5.14 0.92
C GLU A 196 -14.40 4.15 2.09
N ALA A 197 -13.87 2.93 1.97
CA ALA A 197 -13.91 1.94 3.03
C ALA A 197 -13.14 2.41 4.27
N PHE A 198 -11.93 2.95 4.07
CA PHE A 198 -11.11 3.50 5.15
C PHE A 198 -11.76 4.72 5.80
N HIS A 199 -12.32 5.65 5.02
CA HIS A 199 -13.02 6.82 5.56
C HIS A 199 -14.21 6.42 6.43
N THR A 200 -14.96 5.41 5.99
CA THR A 200 -16.08 4.87 6.77
C THR A 200 -15.60 4.20 8.04
N LEU A 201 -14.54 3.40 7.97
CA LEU A 201 -13.92 2.79 9.14
C LEU A 201 -13.46 3.85 10.16
N ALA A 202 -12.66 4.81 9.71
CA ALA A 202 -12.09 5.84 10.58
C ALA A 202 -13.16 6.67 11.29
N ARG A 203 -14.26 7.01 10.59
CA ARG A 203 -15.42 7.68 11.21
C ARG A 203 -16.07 6.83 12.28
N GLN A 204 -16.40 5.57 11.99
CA GLN A 204 -17.04 4.67 12.96
C GLN A 204 -16.15 4.42 14.19
N VAL A 205 -14.86 4.20 13.97
CA VAL A 205 -13.86 4.03 15.04
C VAL A 205 -13.76 5.30 15.87
N ALA A 206 -13.68 6.49 15.26
CA ALA A 206 -13.58 7.75 16.00
C ALA A 206 -14.86 8.04 16.80
N GLU A 207 -16.03 7.81 16.23
CA GLU A 207 -17.32 8.00 16.90
C GLU A 207 -17.47 7.06 18.11
N TRP A 208 -17.04 5.80 17.97
CA TRP A 208 -16.99 4.84 19.08
C TRP A 208 -15.90 5.15 20.12
N ALA A 209 -14.71 5.57 19.68
CA ALA A 209 -13.58 5.87 20.56
C ALA A 209 -13.82 7.16 21.39
N LEU A 210 -14.53 8.14 20.83
CA LEU A 210 -14.74 9.46 21.42
C LEU A 210 -16.16 9.65 21.98
N GLN A 211 -16.82 8.57 22.40
CA GLN A 211 -18.19 8.63 22.91
C GLN A 211 -18.33 9.56 24.12
N PRO A 212 -19.39 10.40 24.18
CA PRO A 212 -19.68 11.23 25.35
C PRO A 212 -19.81 10.38 26.61
N GLY A 213 -19.11 10.77 27.68
CA GLY A 213 -19.17 10.08 28.97
C GLY A 213 -18.02 9.10 29.24
N ARG A 214 -17.18 8.76 28.26
CA ARG A 214 -15.89 8.11 28.52
C ARG A 214 -15.01 9.09 29.30
N ARG A 215 -14.87 8.86 30.60
CA ARG A 215 -13.99 9.65 31.49
C ARG A 215 -12.59 9.05 31.45
N ALA A 216 -11.57 9.89 31.52
CA ALA A 216 -10.20 9.43 31.77
C ALA A 216 -10.22 8.39 32.89
N GLY A 217 -9.52 7.26 32.70
CA GLY A 217 -9.40 6.23 33.70
C GLY A 217 -8.81 6.84 34.97
N GLY A 218 -9.68 7.25 35.89
CA GLY A 218 -9.31 7.94 37.11
C GLY A 218 -8.40 7.02 37.92
N GLY A 219 -7.15 7.43 38.07
CA GLY A 219 -6.35 6.98 39.20
C GLY A 219 -7.06 7.41 40.47
N VAL A 220 -7.49 6.42 41.26
CA VAL A 220 -7.56 6.56 42.72
C VAL A 220 -6.16 6.86 43.23
#